data_AF-A0A8T7FJ05-F1
#
_entry.id   AF-A0A8T7FJ05-F1
#
_cell.length_a   1.000
_cell.length_b   1.000
_cell.length_c   1.000
_cell.angle_alpha   90.00
_cell.angle_beta   90.00
_cell.angle_gamma   90.00
#
_symmetry.space_group_name_H-M   'P 1'
#
loop_
_entity.id
_entity.type
_entity.pdbx_description
1 polymer ?
#
loop_
_entity_poly.entity_id
_entity_poly.type
_entity_poly.pdbx_seq_one_letter_code
_entity_poly.pdbx_strand_id
1 'polypeptide(L)'
;MPITRGKPSRSRPKTVLPGKSRAGARKPASKRQEPPRYAGPSWWDSLSAERKLDVLGVILSLLGGLILLSLFTANRSDIIGGILRVLAQGLGWGVYILPVALLLFGLWLVLRRIEKLPPLTLERAVGSVLLFLFLLAFFHAFFPIELSEAAASMGRGGGYLGSFFQRALWKLLGAGGAAVA
;
A
#
# COMPACT_ATOMS: atom_id res chain seq x y z
N MET A 1 -22.04 -43.62 -92.02
CA MET A 1 -23.04 -42.61 -92.43
C MET A 1 -23.23 -41.60 -91.28
N PRO A 2 -23.46 -40.29 -91.54
CA PRO A 2 -22.33 -39.34 -91.58
C PRO A 2 -22.63 -37.91 -91.01
N ILE A 3 -21.67 -36.98 -91.22
CA ILE A 3 -21.72 -35.48 -91.29
C ILE A 3 -22.13 -34.70 -89.99
N THR A 4 -21.74 -33.44 -89.70
CA THR A 4 -21.36 -32.26 -90.52
C THR A 4 -20.66 -31.14 -89.73
N ARG A 5 -19.75 -30.44 -90.44
CA ARG A 5 -19.48 -28.97 -90.55
C ARG A 5 -19.37 -28.04 -89.32
N GLY A 6 -18.26 -27.27 -89.31
CA GLY A 6 -18.33 -25.82 -89.62
C GLY A 6 -17.64 -24.80 -88.67
N LYS A 7 -16.82 -23.93 -89.30
CA LYS A 7 -16.47 -22.52 -88.99
C LYS A 7 -15.35 -22.18 -87.94
N PRO A 8 -14.73 -20.96 -88.06
CA PRO A 8 -13.26 -20.81 -87.99
C PRO A 8 -12.75 -19.89 -86.86
N SER A 9 -11.44 -19.93 -86.55
CA SER A 9 -10.70 -18.80 -85.93
C SER A 9 -9.17 -19.00 -85.87
N ARG A 10 -8.44 -17.87 -85.91
CA ARG A 10 -7.08 -17.57 -85.36
C ARG A 10 -5.79 -18.01 -86.07
N SER A 11 -4.86 -17.06 -86.23
CA SER A 11 -3.54 -16.93 -85.55
C SER A 11 -2.67 -15.85 -86.24
N ARG A 12 -2.14 -14.80 -85.57
CA ARG A 12 -0.82 -14.64 -84.87
C ARG A 12 0.40 -15.06 -85.70
N PRO A 13 1.56 -14.33 -85.67
CA PRO A 13 2.58 -14.54 -84.60
C PRO A 13 3.52 -13.34 -84.27
N LYS A 14 3.94 -13.19 -82.99
CA LYS A 14 5.28 -13.44 -82.35
C LYS A 14 6.33 -12.31 -82.43
N THR A 15 6.86 -11.89 -81.26
CA THR A 15 8.26 -12.10 -80.79
C THR A 15 8.46 -11.42 -79.42
N VAL A 16 9.25 -12.05 -78.55
CA VAL A 16 9.47 -11.74 -77.12
C VAL A 16 10.96 -11.47 -76.87
N LEU A 17 11.26 -10.61 -75.88
CA LEU A 17 12.43 -10.54 -74.94
C LEU A 17 12.97 -9.08 -74.76
N PRO A 18 13.72 -8.72 -73.69
CA PRO A 18 13.19 -8.42 -72.35
C PRO A 18 13.79 -7.15 -71.69
N GLY A 19 13.22 -6.68 -70.58
CA GLY A 19 13.97 -5.92 -69.56
C GLY A 19 13.34 -4.62 -69.05
N LYS A 20 12.88 -4.62 -67.79
CA LYS A 20 13.53 -3.92 -66.66
C LYS A 20 12.72 -4.19 -65.39
N SER A 21 13.44 -4.58 -64.35
CA SER A 21 13.01 -5.09 -63.05
C SER A 21 11.90 -4.28 -62.36
N ARG A 22 10.76 -4.92 -62.07
CA ARG A 22 9.88 -4.50 -60.97
C ARG A 22 10.60 -4.79 -59.65
N ALA A 23 11.04 -3.74 -58.96
CA ALA A 23 11.37 -3.84 -57.55
C ALA A 23 10.08 -4.24 -56.81
N GLY A 24 9.98 -5.51 -56.44
CA GLY A 24 8.89 -5.98 -55.60
C GLY A 24 8.98 -5.27 -54.26
N ALA A 25 7.98 -4.44 -53.95
CA ALA A 25 7.74 -3.96 -52.60
C ALA A 25 7.57 -5.19 -51.70
N ARG A 26 8.62 -5.54 -50.95
CA ARG A 26 8.55 -6.55 -49.90
C ARG A 26 7.51 -6.07 -48.90
N LYS A 27 6.38 -6.76 -48.81
CA LYS A 27 5.41 -6.57 -47.73
C LYS A 27 6.19 -6.65 -46.41
N PRO A 28 6.06 -5.66 -45.50
CA PRO A 28 6.68 -5.78 -44.19
C PRO A 28 6.11 -7.05 -43.55
N ALA A 29 6.99 -7.97 -43.18
CA ALA A 29 6.61 -9.14 -42.40
C ALA A 29 5.89 -8.62 -41.15
N SER A 30 4.63 -9.02 -40.98
CA SER A 30 3.88 -8.78 -39.75
C SER A 30 4.77 -9.26 -38.60
N LYS A 31 5.28 -8.31 -37.81
CA LYS A 31 6.00 -8.59 -36.58
C LYS A 31 4.99 -9.34 -35.73
N ARG A 32 5.12 -10.67 -35.66
CA ARG A 32 4.27 -11.53 -34.82
C ARG A 32 4.36 -10.94 -33.43
N GLN A 33 3.31 -10.23 -33.01
CA GLN A 33 3.22 -9.69 -31.66
C GLN A 33 3.27 -10.93 -30.76
N GLU A 34 4.36 -11.06 -30.00
CA GLU A 34 4.40 -12.04 -28.93
C GLU A 34 3.18 -11.75 -28.04
N PRO A 35 2.40 -12.77 -27.66
CA PRO A 35 1.30 -12.57 -26.75
C PRO A 35 1.85 -11.84 -25.51
N PRO A 36 1.16 -10.83 -24.98
CA PRO A 36 1.60 -10.15 -23.77
C PRO A 36 1.88 -11.22 -22.72
N ARG A 37 3.14 -11.34 -22.29
CA ARG A 37 3.52 -12.21 -21.17
C ARG A 37 2.71 -11.72 -19.98
N TYR A 38 1.61 -12.41 -19.69
CA TYR A 38 0.85 -12.18 -18.47
C TYR A 38 1.85 -12.42 -17.35
N ALA A 39 2.22 -11.37 -16.63
CA ALA A 39 2.98 -11.54 -15.41
C ALA A 39 2.12 -12.46 -14.53
N GLY A 40 2.68 -13.64 -14.17
CA GLY A 40 1.96 -14.58 -13.32
C GLY A 40 1.52 -13.90 -12.03
N PRO A 41 0.52 -14.47 -11.33
CA PRO A 41 0.06 -13.91 -10.06
C PRO A 41 1.24 -13.72 -9.12
N SER A 42 1.27 -12.59 -8.40
CA SER A 42 2.35 -12.31 -7.48
C SER A 42 2.36 -13.36 -6.36
N TRP A 43 3.51 -13.54 -5.70
CA TRP A 43 3.59 -14.41 -4.52
C TRP A 43 2.57 -14.02 -3.43
N TRP A 44 2.14 -12.74 -3.40
CA TRP A 44 1.14 -12.25 -2.47
C TRP A 44 -0.27 -12.69 -2.88
N ASP A 45 -0.57 -12.70 -4.18
CA ASP A 45 -1.88 -13.11 -4.69
C ASP A 45 -2.13 -14.61 -4.50
N SER A 46 -1.07 -15.41 -4.41
CA SER A 46 -1.18 -16.84 -4.12
C SER A 46 -1.41 -17.18 -2.65
N LEU A 47 -1.34 -16.19 -1.74
CA LEU A 47 -1.60 -16.41 -0.30
C LEU A 47 -3.08 -16.36 0.05
N SER A 48 -3.51 -17.32 0.88
CA SER A 48 -4.78 -17.26 1.60
C SER A 48 -4.89 -15.96 2.43
N ALA A 49 -6.11 -15.44 2.62
CA ALA A 49 -6.35 -14.23 3.42
C ALA A 49 -5.80 -14.38 4.85
N GLU A 50 -5.88 -15.60 5.36
CA GLU A 50 -5.36 -16.05 6.63
C GLU A 50 -3.86 -15.83 6.73
N ARG A 51 -3.11 -16.27 5.71
CA ARG A 51 -1.66 -16.15 5.66
C ARG A 51 -1.23 -14.70 5.46
N LYS A 52 -2.00 -13.90 4.73
CA LYS A 52 -1.78 -12.45 4.61
C LYS A 52 -1.84 -11.75 5.96
N LEU A 53 -2.81 -12.11 6.80
CA LEU A 53 -2.90 -11.59 8.17
C LEU A 53 -1.76 -12.07 9.07
N ASP A 54 -1.27 -13.30 8.90
CA ASP A 54 -0.09 -13.78 9.64
C ASP A 54 1.15 -12.98 9.25
N VAL A 55 1.36 -12.75 7.95
CA VAL A 55 2.48 -11.93 7.44
C VAL A 55 2.37 -10.50 7.97
N LEU A 56 1.18 -9.90 7.94
CA LEU A 56 0.95 -8.59 8.53
C LEU A 56 1.28 -8.59 10.04
N GLY A 57 0.85 -9.61 10.78
CA GLY A 57 1.17 -9.76 12.19
C GLY A 57 2.66 -9.83 12.49
N VAL A 58 3.42 -10.58 11.70
CA VAL A 58 4.90 -10.63 11.80
C VAL A 58 5.51 -9.27 11.53
N ILE A 59 5.08 -8.57 10.47
CA ILE A 59 5.60 -7.23 10.14
C ILE A 59 5.33 -6.25 11.27
N LEU A 60 4.11 -6.21 11.80
CA LEU A 60 3.73 -5.33 12.91
C LEU A 60 4.56 -5.65 14.16
N SER A 61 4.75 -6.94 14.46
CA SER A 61 5.55 -7.39 15.60
C SER A 61 7.00 -6.95 15.50
N LEU A 62 7.61 -7.17 14.33
CA LEU A 62 8.99 -6.78 14.07
C LEU A 62 9.13 -5.25 14.11
N LEU A 63 8.22 -4.50 13.50
CA LEU A 63 8.26 -3.05 13.49
C LEU A 63 8.13 -2.49 14.92
N GLY A 64 7.17 -3.00 15.71
CA GLY A 64 7.01 -2.62 17.11
C GLY A 64 8.24 -2.94 17.94
N GLY A 65 8.79 -4.15 17.80
CA GLY A 65 10.02 -4.57 18.46
C GLY A 65 11.22 -3.71 18.10
N LEU A 66 11.41 -3.37 16.82
CA LEU A 66 12.51 -2.51 16.35
C LEU A 66 12.41 -1.09 16.88
N ILE A 67 11.21 -0.49 16.86
CA ILE A 67 11.00 0.84 17.45
C ILE A 67 11.28 0.80 18.96
N LEU A 68 10.78 -0.23 19.66
CA LEU A 68 11.00 -0.40 21.09
C LEU A 68 12.50 -0.49 21.42
N LEU A 69 13.24 -1.35 20.71
CA LEU A 69 14.68 -1.51 20.87
C LEU A 69 15.42 -0.19 20.60
N SER A 70 14.99 0.55 19.57
CA SER A 70 15.57 1.85 19.19
C SER A 70 15.35 2.91 20.28
N LEU A 71 14.24 2.85 21.02
CA LEU A 71 13.99 3.75 22.15
C LEU A 71 14.95 3.50 23.31
N PHE A 72 15.20 2.23 23.65
CA PHE A 72 16.09 1.83 24.75
C PHE A 72 17.59 1.86 24.43
N THR A 73 17.94 2.01 23.14
CA THR A 73 19.35 2.09 22.73
C THR A 73 19.96 3.43 23.08
N ALA A 74 21.03 3.42 23.89
CA ALA A 74 21.76 4.63 24.27
C ALA A 74 22.56 5.23 23.10
N ASN A 75 23.19 4.39 22.28
CA ASN A 75 24.00 4.79 21.13
C ASN A 75 23.23 4.58 19.82
N ARG A 76 22.34 5.51 19.47
CA ARG A 76 21.60 5.50 18.20
C ARG A 76 22.25 6.40 17.18
N SER A 77 22.18 6.01 15.90
CA SER A 77 22.61 6.87 14.79
C SER A 77 21.69 8.08 14.63
N ASP A 78 22.20 9.14 14.00
CA ASP A 78 21.41 10.36 13.73
C ASP A 78 20.14 10.07 12.92
N ILE A 79 20.19 9.10 12.02
CA ILE A 79 19.04 8.66 11.22
C ILE A 79 17.94 8.09 12.13
N ILE A 80 18.29 7.17 13.03
CA ILE A 80 17.34 6.58 13.98
C ILE A 80 16.81 7.66 14.93
N GLY A 81 17.68 8.54 15.42
CA GLY A 81 17.29 9.68 16.25
C GLY A 81 16.31 10.62 15.55
N GLY A 82 16.53 10.90 14.26
CA GLY A 82 15.64 11.71 13.43
C GLY A 82 14.26 11.06 13.23
N ILE A 83 14.22 9.76 12.94
CA ILE A 83 12.97 9.00 12.81
C ILE A 83 12.17 9.05 14.12
N LEU A 84 12.82 8.77 15.26
CA LEU A 84 12.17 8.81 16.57
C LEU A 84 11.68 10.23 16.92
N ARG A 85 12.41 11.27 16.51
CA ARG A 85 11.97 12.66 16.69
C ARG A 85 10.72 12.97 15.89
N VAL A 86 10.67 12.60 14.61
CA VAL A 86 9.46 12.78 13.77
C VAL A 86 8.29 11.98 14.34
N LEU A 87 8.53 10.75 14.79
CA LEU A 87 7.51 9.90 15.41
C LEU A 87 6.98 10.52 16.71
N ALA A 88 7.86 11.05 17.55
CA ALA A 88 7.50 11.75 18.78
C ALA A 88 6.77 13.07 18.48
N GLN A 89 7.15 13.84 17.46
CA GLN A 89 6.40 15.03 17.06
C GLN A 89 5.00 14.69 16.56
N GLY A 90 4.86 13.58 15.80
CA GLY A 90 3.56 13.13 15.30
C GLY A 90 2.63 12.60 16.40
N LEU A 91 3.17 11.79 17.32
CA LEU A 91 2.38 10.97 18.26
C LEU A 91 2.60 11.34 19.73
N GLY A 92 3.54 12.22 20.04
CA GLY A 92 3.91 12.59 21.41
C GLY A 92 4.31 11.37 22.24
N TRP A 93 3.69 11.24 23.41
CA TRP A 93 3.84 10.10 24.32
C TRP A 93 3.34 8.79 23.71
N GLY A 94 2.52 8.86 22.65
CA GLY A 94 2.16 7.70 21.84
C GLY A 94 3.36 6.99 21.22
N VAL A 95 4.53 7.62 21.14
CA VAL A 95 5.78 6.98 20.70
C VAL A 95 6.18 5.78 21.57
N TYR A 96 5.79 5.77 22.85
CA TYR A 96 6.06 4.66 23.76
C TYR A 96 4.98 3.57 23.71
N ILE A 97 3.73 3.96 23.42
CA ILE A 97 2.60 3.03 23.36
C ILE A 97 2.55 2.30 22.02
N LEU A 98 2.78 3.03 20.92
CA LEU A 98 2.76 2.48 19.56
C LEU A 98 3.60 1.20 19.43
N PRO A 99 4.89 1.16 19.81
CA PRO A 99 5.69 -0.05 19.64
C PRO A 99 5.15 -1.25 20.43
N VAL A 100 4.64 -1.01 21.64
CA VAL A 100 4.03 -2.06 22.48
C VAL A 100 2.72 -2.54 21.85
N ALA A 101 1.87 -1.63 21.39
CA ALA A 101 0.62 -1.95 20.72
C ALA A 101 0.85 -2.73 19.42
N LEU A 102 1.82 -2.32 18.59
CA LEU A 102 2.21 -3.03 17.36
C LEU A 102 2.74 -4.42 17.67
N LEU A 103 3.57 -4.56 18.70
CA LEU A 103 4.13 -5.84 19.12
C LEU A 103 3.04 -6.81 19.59
N LEU A 104 2.19 -6.36 20.52
CA LEU A 104 1.12 -7.18 21.08
C LEU A 104 0.05 -7.51 20.05
N PHE A 105 -0.39 -6.53 19.25
CA PHE A 105 -1.40 -6.74 18.22
C PHE A 105 -0.86 -7.63 17.09
N GLY A 106 0.39 -7.43 16.67
CA GLY A 106 1.05 -8.27 15.68
C GLY A 106 1.19 -9.72 16.16
N LEU A 107 1.62 -9.93 17.41
CA LEU A 107 1.73 -11.25 18.01
C LEU A 107 0.35 -11.91 18.15
N TRP A 108 -0.65 -11.15 18.59
CA TRP A 108 -2.04 -11.61 18.66
C TRP A 108 -2.55 -12.06 17.28
N LEU A 109 -2.23 -11.34 16.20
CA LEU A 109 -2.56 -11.80 14.86
C LEU A 109 -1.90 -13.15 14.58
N VAL A 110 -0.59 -13.29 14.75
CA VAL A 110 0.11 -14.55 14.44
C VAL A 110 -0.40 -15.72 15.30
N LEU A 111 -0.58 -15.50 16.60
CA LEU A 111 -0.95 -16.55 17.56
C LEU A 111 -2.43 -16.90 17.54
N ARG A 112 -3.30 -16.14 16.84
CA ARG A 112 -4.76 -16.32 16.91
C ARG A 112 -5.25 -17.73 16.61
N ARG A 113 -4.52 -18.46 15.76
CA ARG A 113 -4.86 -19.85 15.40
C ARG A 113 -4.35 -20.88 16.40
N ILE A 114 -3.22 -20.60 17.04
CA ILE A 114 -2.55 -21.56 17.93
C ILE A 114 -3.26 -21.57 19.28
N GLU A 115 -3.64 -20.39 19.80
CA GLU A 115 -4.14 -20.23 21.16
C GLU A 115 -5.66 -19.98 21.27
N LYS A 116 -6.46 -20.37 20.26
CA LYS A 116 -7.92 -20.10 20.20
C LYS A 116 -8.26 -18.62 20.50
N LEU A 117 -7.38 -17.69 20.13
CA LEU A 117 -7.67 -16.27 20.32
C LEU A 117 -8.79 -15.88 19.35
N PRO A 118 -9.69 -14.99 19.76
CA PRO A 118 -10.81 -14.67 18.92
C PRO A 118 -10.34 -13.96 17.64
N PRO A 119 -11.01 -14.15 16.49
CA PRO A 119 -10.49 -13.72 15.19
C PRO A 119 -10.38 -12.20 15.07
N LEU A 120 -9.56 -11.74 14.12
CA LEU A 120 -9.56 -10.35 13.71
C LEU A 120 -10.86 -10.07 12.94
N THR A 121 -11.72 -9.26 13.56
CA THR A 121 -12.89 -8.68 12.90
C THR A 121 -12.61 -7.22 12.58
N LEU A 122 -13.39 -6.63 11.68
CA LEU A 122 -13.23 -5.22 11.30
C LEU A 122 -13.44 -4.30 12.52
N GLU A 123 -14.41 -4.63 13.38
CA GLU A 123 -14.74 -3.87 14.59
C GLU A 123 -13.54 -3.82 15.55
N ARG A 124 -12.79 -4.91 15.68
CA ARG A 124 -11.59 -4.96 16.52
C ARG A 124 -10.44 -4.19 15.93
N ALA A 125 -10.25 -4.26 14.61
CA ALA A 125 -9.25 -3.48 13.91
C ALA A 125 -9.53 -1.98 14.10
N VAL A 126 -10.74 -1.54 13.77
CA VAL A 126 -11.19 -0.15 13.88
C VAL A 126 -11.16 0.30 15.35
N GLY A 127 -11.68 -0.51 16.27
CA GLY A 127 -11.67 -0.21 17.71
C GLY A 127 -10.26 -0.03 18.26
N SER A 128 -9.29 -0.83 17.82
CA SER A 128 -7.88 -0.68 18.23
C SER A 128 -7.28 0.63 17.71
N VAL A 129 -7.58 1.00 16.47
CA VAL A 129 -7.15 2.28 15.89
C VAL A 129 -7.79 3.46 16.62
N LEU A 130 -9.11 3.42 16.83
CA LEU A 130 -9.84 4.46 17.55
C LEU A 130 -9.35 4.61 18.99
N LEU A 131 -9.07 3.50 19.68
CA LEU A 131 -8.50 3.53 21.02
C LEU A 131 -7.11 4.20 21.02
N PHE A 132 -6.27 3.91 20.03
CA PHE A 132 -4.98 4.57 19.91
C PHE A 132 -5.13 6.07 19.67
N LEU A 133 -5.99 6.49 18.74
CA LEU A 133 -6.26 7.90 18.46
C LEU A 133 -6.86 8.63 19.68
N PHE A 134 -7.76 7.97 20.42
CA PHE A 134 -8.31 8.46 21.67
C PHE A 134 -7.18 8.70 22.69
N LEU A 135 -6.27 7.74 22.88
CA LEU A 135 -5.14 7.91 23.79
C LEU A 135 -4.25 9.10 23.41
N LEU A 136 -4.03 9.34 22.11
CA LEU A 136 -3.29 10.53 21.66
C LEU A 136 -4.02 11.82 22.03
N ALA A 137 -5.32 11.91 21.72
CA ALA A 137 -6.13 13.07 22.08
C ALA A 137 -6.13 13.29 23.61
N PHE A 138 -6.33 12.22 24.37
CA PHE A 138 -6.30 12.22 25.83
C PHE A 138 -4.97 12.73 26.40
N PHE A 139 -3.82 12.22 25.92
CA PHE A 139 -2.52 12.73 26.36
C PHE A 139 -2.30 14.20 26.00
N HIS A 140 -2.90 14.67 24.90
CA HIS A 140 -2.80 16.07 24.51
C HIS A 140 -3.74 16.98 25.32
N ALA A 141 -4.87 16.47 25.82
CA ALA A 141 -5.86 17.25 26.55
C ALA A 141 -5.31 17.95 27.82
N PHE A 142 -4.19 17.47 28.36
CA PHE A 142 -3.49 18.09 29.51
C PHE A 142 -2.69 19.35 29.16
N PHE A 143 -2.60 19.72 27.88
CA PHE A 143 -1.93 20.94 27.43
C PHE A 143 -2.95 22.05 27.16
N PRO A 144 -2.68 23.30 27.60
CA PRO A 144 -3.51 24.45 27.25
C PRO A 144 -3.68 24.58 25.74
N ILE A 145 -4.88 24.96 25.29
CA ILE A 145 -5.22 25.00 23.86
C ILE A 145 -4.32 25.97 23.09
N GLU A 146 -3.90 27.06 23.74
CA GLU A 146 -3.00 28.09 23.20
C GLU A 146 -1.58 27.56 22.97
N LEU A 147 -1.18 26.52 23.72
CA LEU A 147 0.16 25.92 23.66
C LEU A 147 0.16 24.55 22.96
N SER A 148 -0.98 24.08 22.45
CA SER A 148 -1.16 22.74 21.89
C SER A 148 -0.16 22.43 20.76
N GLU A 149 -0.03 23.31 19.76
CA GLU A 149 0.91 23.08 18.65
C GLU A 149 2.38 23.18 19.08
N ALA A 150 2.69 24.04 20.06
CA ALA A 150 4.04 24.14 20.63
C ALA A 150 4.40 22.87 21.44
N ALA A 151 3.45 22.30 22.18
CA ALA A 151 3.64 21.02 22.86
C ALA A 151 3.87 19.89 21.84
N ALA A 152 3.09 19.86 20.75
CA ALA A 152 3.25 18.89 19.67
C ALA A 152 4.62 18.95 19.00
N SER A 153 5.13 20.15 18.69
CA SER A 153 6.44 20.32 18.02
C SER A 153 7.63 19.86 18.88
N MET A 154 7.46 19.86 20.20
CA MET A 154 8.42 19.29 21.16
C MET A 154 8.20 17.78 21.43
N GLY A 155 7.25 17.14 20.76
CA GLY A 155 6.90 15.73 20.95
C GLY A 155 6.23 15.42 22.29
N ARG A 156 5.49 16.37 22.87
CA ARG A 156 4.74 16.19 24.11
C ARG A 156 3.26 15.92 23.85
N GLY A 157 2.55 15.45 24.88
CA GLY A 157 1.13 15.12 24.80
C GLY A 157 0.87 14.01 23.79
N GLY A 158 -0.13 14.18 22.92
CA GLY A 158 -0.39 13.28 21.79
C GLY A 158 0.29 13.65 20.48
N GLY A 159 1.28 14.56 20.50
CA GLY A 159 1.91 15.09 19.29
C GLY A 159 0.94 15.88 18.42
N TYR A 160 1.28 16.07 17.15
CA TYR A 160 0.43 16.79 16.19
C TYR A 160 -0.92 16.11 16.00
N LEU A 161 -0.99 14.78 16.06
CA LEU A 161 -2.24 14.06 15.89
C LEU A 161 -3.19 14.27 17.08
N GLY A 162 -2.67 14.18 18.31
CA GLY A 162 -3.45 14.52 19.51
C GLY A 162 -3.85 16.00 19.56
N SER A 163 -2.95 16.91 19.16
CA SER A 163 -3.24 18.35 19.06
C SER A 163 -4.39 18.62 18.09
N PHE A 164 -4.37 17.97 16.92
CA PHE A 164 -5.44 18.07 15.94
C PHE A 164 -6.79 17.68 16.54
N PHE A 165 -6.88 16.52 17.20
CA PHE A 165 -8.14 16.07 17.81
C PHE A 165 -8.59 16.97 18.96
N GLN A 166 -7.69 17.36 19.88
CA GLN A 166 -8.03 18.30 20.96
C GLN A 166 -8.62 19.59 20.39
N ARG A 167 -7.97 20.18 19.39
CA ARG A 167 -8.41 21.43 18.77
C ARG A 167 -9.70 21.29 17.99
N ALA A 168 -9.91 20.16 17.33
CA ALA A 168 -11.16 19.86 16.64
C ALA A 168 -12.32 19.74 17.64
N LEU A 169 -12.15 18.94 18.70
CA LEU A 169 -13.16 18.78 19.76
C LEU A 169 -13.46 20.12 20.44
N TRP A 170 -12.44 20.89 20.80
CA TRP A 170 -12.62 22.21 21.42
C TRP A 170 -13.38 23.17 20.50
N LYS A 171 -13.05 23.22 19.20
CA LYS A 171 -13.73 24.09 18.24
C LYS A 171 -15.19 23.70 18.00
N LEU A 172 -15.50 22.40 18.01
CA LEU A 172 -16.82 21.89 17.67
C LEU A 172 -17.76 21.83 18.89
N LEU A 173 -17.23 21.49 20.07
CA LEU A 173 -18.01 21.19 21.27
C LEU A 173 -17.76 22.18 22.44
N GLY A 174 -16.79 23.09 22.30
CA GLY A 174 -16.34 23.96 23.39
C GLY A 174 -15.61 23.20 24.50
N ALA A 175 -15.22 23.90 25.56
CA ALA A 175 -14.41 23.34 26.64
C ALA A 175 -15.09 22.15 27.35
N GLY A 176 -16.36 22.31 27.73
CA GLY A 176 -17.12 21.30 28.46
C GLY A 176 -17.38 20.04 27.62
N GLY A 177 -17.78 20.21 26.35
CA GLY A 177 -18.04 19.06 25.48
C GLY A 177 -16.75 18.35 25.04
N ALA A 178 -15.66 19.08 24.84
CA ALA A 178 -14.34 18.47 24.57
C ALA A 178 -13.80 17.64 25.75
N ALA A 179 -14.24 17.93 26.98
CA ALA A 179 -13.81 17.19 28.17
C ALA A 179 -14.55 15.85 28.36
N VAL A 180 -15.74 15.70 27.76
CA VAL A 180 -16.61 14.51 27.94
C VAL A 180 -16.68 13.63 26.70
N ALA A 181 -16.46 14.20 25.51
CA ALA A 181 -16.44 13.48 24.23
C ALA A 181 -15.22 12.56 24.09
#